data_AF-A0AB36TJQ8-F1
#
_entry.id   AF-A0AB36TJQ8-F1
#
_cell.length_a   1.000
_cell.length_b   1.000
_cell.length_c   1.000
_cell.angle_alpha   90.00
_cell.angle_beta   90.00
_cell.angle_gamma   90.00
#
_symmetry.space_group_name_H-M   'P 1'
#
loop_
_entity.id
_entity.type
_entity.pdbx_description
1 polymer ?
#
loop_
_entity_poly.entity_id
_entity_poly.type
_entity_poly.pdbx_seq_one_letter_code
_entity_poly.pdbx_strand_id
1 'polypeptide(L)'
;MKNKFGKESRLYIRAKVSDGKTCLQDSYFTAPFKIAKPFYEGHGGFMNLMVMSASAGVMEGDNYRIEVELDKGARVKLEGQSYQKIHRMKNGTAVQYNSFTLADGAFLDYAPNPTIPFADSAFYSNTECRMEEGSAFIYSEILAAGRVKSGEIFRFREYHSGIKIYYGGELIFLENQFLFPKVQNLEGIGFFEGFTHQASMGFFCKQISDELIDKLCVMLTAMEDVQFGLSKTKKYGFVVRILGNSSDRLESILKLIRNILY
;
A
#
# COMPACT_ATOMS: atom_id res chain seq x y z
N MET A 1 12.74 -13.40 -22.47
CA MET A 1 11.84 -13.21 -23.64
C MET A 1 11.11 -11.90 -23.44
N LYS A 2 11.10 -11.00 -24.43
CA LYS A 2 10.24 -9.79 -24.41
C LYS A 2 8.78 -10.27 -24.50
N ASN A 3 7.95 -9.94 -23.50
CA ASN A 3 6.52 -10.26 -23.52
C ASN A 3 5.87 -9.55 -24.72
N LYS A 4 5.47 -10.29 -25.76
CA LYS A 4 4.82 -9.73 -26.96
C LYS A 4 3.45 -9.10 -26.66
N PHE A 5 2.87 -9.39 -25.49
CA PHE A 5 1.59 -8.86 -25.02
C PHE A 5 1.75 -7.85 -23.87
N GLY A 6 2.96 -7.68 -23.33
CA GLY A 6 3.26 -6.82 -22.17
C GLY A 6 3.28 -5.35 -22.56
N LYS A 7 2.10 -4.79 -22.83
CA LYS A 7 1.92 -3.34 -22.79
C LYS A 7 1.78 -2.90 -21.34
N GLU A 8 2.33 -1.74 -21.02
CA GLU A 8 2.14 -1.14 -19.71
C GLU A 8 0.64 -0.83 -19.51
N SER A 9 0.07 -1.36 -18.43
CA SER A 9 -1.27 -0.99 -17.98
C SER A 9 -1.16 0.24 -17.09
N ARG A 10 -1.89 1.30 -17.41
CA ARG A 10 -1.80 2.58 -16.71
C ARG A 10 -3.09 2.89 -15.97
N LEU A 11 -2.95 3.51 -14.80
CA LEU A 11 -4.00 4.20 -14.06
C LEU A 11 -3.45 5.58 -13.69
N TYR A 12 -4.10 6.64 -14.16
CA TYR A 12 -3.82 8.02 -13.82
C TYR A 12 -5.06 8.62 -13.18
N ILE A 13 -4.88 9.30 -12.06
CA ILE A 13 -5.93 9.99 -11.31
C ILE A 13 -5.41 11.38 -10.95
N ARG A 14 -6.18 12.41 -11.29
CA ARG A 14 -5.97 13.76 -10.79
C ARG A 14 -7.21 14.25 -10.06
N ALA A 15 -7.04 14.76 -8.84
CA ALA A 15 -8.13 15.32 -8.05
C ALA A 15 -7.80 16.73 -7.56
N LYS A 16 -8.85 17.56 -7.44
CA LYS A 16 -8.75 18.95 -7.00
C LYS A 16 -9.85 19.31 -6.04
N VAL A 17 -9.73 20.47 -5.38
CA VAL A 17 -10.85 21.06 -4.65
C VAL A 17 -11.68 21.94 -5.59
N SER A 18 -12.99 21.72 -5.61
CA SER A 18 -13.99 22.57 -6.26
C SER A 18 -15.16 22.76 -5.30
N ASP A 19 -15.60 24.01 -5.12
CA ASP A 19 -16.73 24.36 -4.24
C ASP A 19 -16.60 23.79 -2.81
N GLY A 20 -15.36 23.81 -2.28
CA GLY A 20 -15.03 23.32 -0.96
C GLY A 20 -14.99 21.80 -0.81
N LYS A 21 -15.07 21.03 -1.91
CA LYS A 21 -15.01 19.56 -1.90
C LYS A 21 -13.97 19.02 -2.87
N THR A 22 -13.30 17.92 -2.51
CA THR A 22 -12.42 17.20 -3.44
C THR A 22 -13.25 16.55 -4.55
N CYS A 23 -12.88 16.73 -5.81
CA CYS A 23 -13.51 16.09 -6.95
C CYS A 23 -12.47 15.51 -7.91
N LEU A 24 -12.87 14.50 -8.68
CA LEU A 24 -12.06 13.91 -9.74
C LEU A 24 -11.98 14.91 -10.90
N GLN A 25 -10.78 15.40 -11.19
CA GLN A 25 -10.52 16.35 -12.27
C GLN A 25 -10.25 15.63 -13.58
N ASP A 26 -9.40 14.61 -13.53
CA ASP A 26 -9.03 13.80 -14.68
C ASP A 26 -8.78 12.36 -14.25
N SER A 27 -9.05 11.43 -15.15
CA SER A 27 -8.71 10.03 -14.95
C SER A 27 -8.51 9.35 -16.28
N TYR A 28 -7.43 8.58 -16.38
CA TYR A 28 -7.13 7.74 -17.52
C TYR A 28 -6.77 6.36 -17.04
N PHE A 29 -7.27 5.32 -17.70
CA PHE A 29 -6.86 3.96 -17.38
C PHE A 29 -6.92 3.06 -18.61
N THR A 30 -6.07 2.04 -18.61
CA THR A 30 -6.13 0.93 -19.56
C THR A 30 -6.47 -0.35 -18.84
N ALA A 31 -6.90 -1.38 -19.58
CA ALA A 31 -7.08 -2.71 -19.00
C ALA A 31 -5.79 -3.16 -18.28
N PRO A 32 -5.90 -3.84 -17.12
CA PRO A 32 -7.15 -4.31 -16.51
C PRO A 32 -7.81 -3.30 -15.56
N PHE A 33 -7.23 -2.11 -15.35
CA PHE A 33 -7.73 -1.15 -14.39
C PHE A 33 -9.11 -0.61 -14.74
N LYS A 34 -9.89 -0.32 -13.70
CA LYS A 34 -11.12 0.45 -13.76
C LYS A 34 -11.29 1.20 -12.45
N ILE A 35 -11.86 2.39 -12.48
CA ILE A 35 -12.23 3.11 -11.25
C ILE A 35 -13.74 3.12 -11.07
N ALA A 36 -14.20 3.03 -9.83
CA ALA A 36 -15.59 3.24 -9.50
C ALA A 36 -15.96 4.73 -9.59
N LYS A 37 -17.27 5.02 -9.62
CA LYS A 37 -17.72 6.40 -9.45
C LYS A 37 -17.26 6.91 -8.06
N PRO A 38 -16.64 8.09 -7.96
CA PRO A 38 -16.25 8.65 -6.67
C PRO A 38 -17.45 8.78 -5.72
N PHE A 39 -17.22 8.54 -4.44
CA PHE A 39 -18.23 8.67 -3.39
C PHE A 39 -17.67 9.33 -2.13
N TYR A 40 -18.57 9.88 -1.32
CA TYR A 40 -18.22 10.73 -0.18
C TYR A 40 -18.87 10.17 1.07
N GLU A 41 -18.11 9.36 1.79
CA GLU A 41 -18.53 8.75 3.05
C GLU A 41 -17.56 9.13 4.17
N GLY A 42 -18.10 9.18 5.39
CA GLY A 42 -17.36 9.48 6.61
C GLY A 42 -17.11 10.98 6.85
N HIS A 43 -16.21 11.25 7.78
CA HIS A 43 -15.78 12.60 8.16
C HIS A 43 -14.50 13.01 7.42
N GLY A 44 -14.17 14.30 7.42
CA GLY A 44 -12.88 14.79 6.91
C GLY A 44 -12.82 15.08 5.40
N GLY A 45 -13.94 15.12 4.69
CA GLY A 45 -14.03 15.67 3.33
C GLY A 45 -13.28 14.88 2.25
N PHE A 46 -13.04 13.60 2.48
CA PHE A 46 -12.36 12.72 1.52
C PHE A 46 -13.28 12.37 0.34
N MET A 47 -12.70 12.41 -0.87
CA MET A 47 -13.23 11.68 -2.01
C MET A 47 -12.71 10.25 -1.94
N ASN A 48 -13.62 9.27 -1.81
CA ASN A 48 -13.26 7.86 -1.81
C ASN A 48 -13.32 7.34 -3.25
N LEU A 49 -12.26 6.66 -3.66
CA LEU A 49 -12.13 6.11 -5.01
C LEU A 49 -11.67 4.64 -4.91
N MET A 50 -12.49 3.73 -5.42
CA MET A 50 -12.15 2.32 -5.50
C MET A 50 -11.49 2.01 -6.84
N VAL A 51 -10.30 1.41 -6.79
CA VAL A 51 -9.59 0.85 -7.93
C VAL A 51 -9.97 -0.63 -8.05
N MET A 52 -10.49 -0.97 -9.22
CA MET A 52 -10.90 -2.31 -9.60
C MET A 52 -9.94 -2.84 -10.67
N SER A 53 -9.82 -4.16 -10.74
CA SER A 53 -9.06 -4.84 -11.79
C SER A 53 -9.94 -5.93 -12.41
N ALA A 54 -10.17 -5.85 -13.72
CA ALA A 54 -10.87 -6.87 -14.49
C ALA A 54 -9.92 -8.02 -14.91
N SER A 55 -9.04 -8.43 -13.99
CA SER A 55 -8.11 -9.54 -14.17
C SER A 55 -8.31 -10.60 -13.07
N ALA A 56 -7.94 -11.85 -13.35
CA ALA A 56 -7.88 -12.90 -12.34
C ALA A 56 -6.75 -12.70 -11.31
N GLY A 57 -5.83 -11.76 -11.58
CA GLY A 57 -4.68 -11.41 -10.76
C GLY A 57 -3.51 -10.93 -11.62
N VAL A 58 -2.37 -10.74 -10.99
CA VAL A 58 -1.12 -10.36 -11.65
C VAL A 58 -0.50 -11.61 -12.31
N MET A 59 -0.17 -11.53 -13.59
CA MET A 59 0.41 -12.63 -14.38
C MET A 59 1.83 -12.32 -14.85
N GLU A 60 2.53 -13.34 -15.38
CA GLU A 60 3.89 -13.20 -15.90
C GLU A 60 3.97 -12.09 -16.97
N GLY A 61 4.85 -11.12 -16.74
CA GLY A 61 5.10 -10.01 -17.66
C GLY A 61 4.09 -8.88 -17.61
N ASP A 62 3.17 -8.88 -16.64
CA ASP A 62 2.35 -7.71 -16.33
C ASP A 62 3.24 -6.55 -15.87
N ASN A 63 2.94 -5.35 -16.37
CA ASN A 63 3.63 -4.12 -16.03
C ASN A 63 2.59 -3.03 -15.75
N TYR A 64 2.46 -2.65 -14.49
CA TYR A 64 1.45 -1.72 -14.01
C TYR A 64 2.08 -0.38 -13.63
N ARG A 65 1.41 0.71 -13.99
CA ARG A 65 1.77 2.07 -13.58
C ARG A 65 0.56 2.78 -13.00
N ILE A 66 0.65 3.17 -11.74
CA ILE A 66 -0.37 3.94 -11.03
C ILE A 66 0.20 5.32 -10.72
N GLU A 67 -0.47 6.36 -11.21
CA GLU A 67 -0.07 7.76 -11.06
C GLU A 67 -1.23 8.52 -10.40
N VAL A 68 -0.95 9.20 -9.28
CA VAL A 68 -1.95 9.99 -8.55
C VAL A 68 -1.41 11.39 -8.31
N GLU A 69 -2.14 12.40 -8.77
CA GLU A 69 -1.84 13.81 -8.56
C GLU A 69 -2.97 14.47 -7.77
N LEU A 70 -2.64 14.97 -6.58
CA LEU A 70 -3.59 15.73 -5.75
C LEU A 70 -3.21 17.19 -5.77
N ASP A 71 -4.09 18.03 -6.35
CA ASP A 71 -3.96 19.48 -6.31
C ASP A 71 -4.15 20.00 -4.87
N LYS A 72 -3.83 21.29 -4.65
CA LYS A 72 -3.85 21.95 -3.34
C LYS A 72 -5.12 21.63 -2.54
N GLY A 73 -4.92 21.10 -1.32
CA GLY A 73 -5.99 20.77 -0.37
C GLY A 73 -6.87 19.58 -0.75
N ALA A 74 -6.62 18.89 -1.87
CA ALA A 74 -7.41 17.71 -2.26
C ALA A 74 -7.15 16.54 -1.31
N ARG A 75 -8.22 15.84 -0.92
CA ARG A 75 -8.19 14.73 0.04
C ARG A 75 -8.82 13.49 -0.59
N VAL A 76 -8.03 12.43 -0.80
CA VAL A 76 -8.45 11.21 -1.49
C VAL A 76 -8.13 9.98 -0.66
N LYS A 77 -9.09 9.05 -0.56
CA LYS A 77 -8.82 7.66 -0.18
C LYS A 77 -8.87 6.79 -1.43
N LEU A 78 -7.78 6.08 -1.69
CA LEU A 78 -7.62 5.19 -2.83
C LEU A 78 -7.51 3.76 -2.32
N GLU A 79 -8.56 2.98 -2.53
CA GLU A 79 -8.70 1.62 -2.00
C GLU A 79 -8.86 0.60 -3.14
N GLY A 80 -8.45 -0.64 -2.91
CA GLY A 80 -8.68 -1.73 -3.85
C GLY A 80 -10.07 -2.37 -3.67
N GLN A 81 -10.63 -2.96 -4.74
CA GLN A 81 -11.88 -3.74 -4.62
C GLN A 81 -11.66 -5.21 -4.26
N SER A 82 -10.51 -5.78 -4.62
CA SER A 82 -10.21 -7.20 -4.33
C SER A 82 -8.75 -7.41 -3.98
N TYR A 83 -8.45 -8.53 -3.31
CA TYR A 83 -7.10 -8.94 -2.95
C TYR A 83 -6.24 -9.12 -4.21
N GLN A 84 -5.00 -8.67 -4.15
CA GLN A 84 -4.06 -8.79 -5.26
C GLN A 84 -3.41 -10.18 -5.26
N LYS A 85 -3.91 -11.06 -6.13
CA LYS A 85 -3.35 -12.40 -6.33
C LYS A 85 -2.21 -12.31 -7.34
N ILE A 86 -1.00 -12.73 -6.95
CA ILE A 86 0.14 -12.79 -7.87
C ILE A 86 0.30 -14.25 -8.28
N HIS A 87 -0.03 -14.55 -9.53
CA HIS A 87 -0.05 -15.92 -10.03
C HIS A 87 1.35 -16.48 -10.27
N ARG A 88 1.42 -17.81 -10.35
CA ARG A 88 2.60 -18.57 -10.75
C ARG A 88 3.18 -18.01 -12.06
N MET A 89 4.50 -17.88 -12.11
CA MET A 89 5.24 -17.45 -13.30
C MET A 89 6.29 -18.50 -13.63
N LYS A 90 6.52 -18.74 -14.92
CA LYS A 90 7.45 -19.79 -15.36
C LYS A 90 8.89 -19.32 -15.16
N ASN A 91 9.21 -18.15 -15.71
CA ASN A 91 10.56 -17.58 -15.67
C ASN A 91 10.56 -16.06 -15.47
N GLY A 92 9.50 -15.37 -15.89
CA GLY A 92 9.41 -13.92 -15.87
C GLY A 92 9.07 -13.33 -14.51
N THR A 93 8.75 -12.05 -14.50
CA THR A 93 8.32 -11.29 -13.31
C THR A 93 7.15 -10.40 -13.70
N ALA A 94 6.42 -9.90 -12.71
CA ALA A 94 5.50 -8.78 -12.89
C ALA A 94 6.00 -7.57 -12.12
N VAL A 95 5.67 -6.39 -12.63
CA VAL A 95 6.17 -5.13 -12.10
C VAL A 95 5.02 -4.16 -11.86
N GLN A 96 5.09 -3.42 -10.75
CA GLN A 96 4.19 -2.31 -10.46
C GLN A 96 4.98 -1.07 -10.04
N TYR A 97 4.67 0.06 -10.65
CA TYR A 97 5.20 1.37 -10.29
C TYR A 97 4.07 2.27 -9.82
N ASN A 98 4.20 2.82 -8.62
CA ASN A 98 3.26 3.80 -8.07
C ASN A 98 3.98 5.14 -7.92
N SER A 99 3.39 6.21 -8.44
CA SER A 99 3.93 7.57 -8.34
C SER A 99 2.84 8.52 -7.85
N PHE A 100 3.08 9.14 -6.70
CA PHE A 100 2.13 10.03 -6.06
C PHE A 100 2.75 11.42 -5.90
N THR A 101 1.99 12.46 -6.28
CA THR A 101 2.38 13.86 -6.12
C THR A 101 1.28 14.59 -5.36
N LEU A 102 1.62 15.10 -4.18
CA LEU A 102 0.70 15.77 -3.28
C LEU A 102 1.09 17.24 -3.14
N ALA A 103 0.27 18.13 -3.67
CA ALA A 103 0.46 19.57 -3.52
C ALA A 103 0.19 20.05 -2.08
N ASP A 104 0.45 21.34 -1.83
CA ASP A 104 0.22 22.00 -0.53
C ASP A 104 -1.10 21.57 0.13
N GLY A 105 -1.03 21.05 1.36
CA GLY A 105 -2.19 20.62 2.14
C GLY A 105 -2.99 19.43 1.59
N ALA A 106 -2.54 18.75 0.53
CA ALA A 106 -3.23 17.59 -0.01
C ALA A 106 -3.07 16.34 0.89
N PHE A 107 -4.04 15.44 0.88
CA PHE A 107 -4.04 14.21 1.68
C PHE A 107 -4.33 13.00 0.79
N LEU A 108 -3.39 12.07 0.69
CA LEU A 108 -3.63 10.75 0.10
C LEU A 108 -3.63 9.63 1.15
N ASP A 109 -4.70 8.85 1.23
CA ASP A 109 -4.72 7.53 1.88
C ASP A 109 -4.70 6.44 0.83
N TYR A 110 -3.56 5.78 0.68
CA TYR A 110 -3.35 4.69 -0.25
C TYR A 110 -3.39 3.35 0.50
N ALA A 111 -4.50 2.62 0.30
CA ALA A 111 -4.78 1.36 0.99
C ALA A 111 -5.14 0.27 -0.03
N PRO A 112 -4.17 -0.24 -0.81
CA PRO A 112 -4.42 -1.42 -1.64
C PRO A 112 -4.83 -2.60 -0.75
N ASN A 113 -5.64 -3.48 -1.30
CA ASN A 113 -6.04 -4.71 -0.61
C ASN A 113 -4.86 -5.67 -0.43
N PRO A 114 -4.99 -6.65 0.49
CA PRO A 114 -3.96 -7.64 0.76
C PRO A 114 -3.43 -8.35 -0.49
N THR A 115 -2.11 -8.55 -0.52
CA THR A 115 -1.39 -9.24 -1.58
C THR A 115 -1.14 -10.70 -1.21
N ILE A 116 -1.46 -11.61 -2.13
CA ILE A 116 -1.26 -13.05 -1.99
C ILE A 116 -0.33 -13.56 -3.12
N PRO A 117 0.96 -13.78 -2.83
CA PRO A 117 1.89 -14.38 -3.79
C PRO A 117 1.70 -15.91 -3.87
N PHE A 118 1.41 -16.43 -5.05
CA PHE A 118 1.25 -17.88 -5.26
C PHE A 118 2.60 -18.57 -5.45
N ALA A 119 2.63 -19.90 -5.36
CA ALA A 119 3.84 -20.64 -5.67
C ALA A 119 4.46 -20.25 -7.02
N ASP A 120 5.77 -20.08 -7.00
CA ASP A 120 6.61 -19.69 -8.13
C ASP A 120 6.38 -18.28 -8.72
N SER A 121 5.59 -17.41 -8.08
CA SER A 121 5.43 -16.01 -8.51
C SER A 121 6.71 -15.20 -8.30
N ALA A 122 6.93 -14.17 -9.13
CA ALA A 122 7.98 -13.17 -8.93
C ALA A 122 7.40 -11.77 -9.15
N PHE A 123 7.53 -10.88 -8.16
CA PHE A 123 6.89 -9.57 -8.20
C PHE A 123 7.79 -8.48 -7.64
N TYR A 124 7.82 -7.35 -8.35
CA TYR A 124 8.52 -6.14 -7.97
C TYR A 124 7.55 -4.95 -7.94
N SER A 125 7.42 -4.30 -6.79
CA SER A 125 6.64 -3.08 -6.59
C SER A 125 7.57 -1.95 -6.15
N ASN A 126 7.42 -0.77 -6.74
CA ASN A 126 8.11 0.43 -6.30
C ASN A 126 7.14 1.61 -6.22
N THR A 127 6.99 2.16 -5.02
CA THR A 127 6.15 3.32 -4.72
C THR A 127 7.02 4.53 -4.42
N GLU A 128 6.75 5.65 -5.08
CA GLU A 128 7.33 6.94 -4.74
C GLU A 128 6.24 7.97 -4.47
N CYS A 129 6.30 8.64 -3.32
CA CYS A 129 5.42 9.75 -2.96
C CYS A 129 6.23 11.04 -2.81
N ARG A 130 5.79 12.12 -3.46
CA ARG A 130 6.35 13.46 -3.36
C ARG A 130 5.33 14.38 -2.70
N MET A 131 5.74 14.98 -1.60
CA MET A 131 4.90 15.75 -0.70
C MET A 131 5.38 17.21 -0.64
N GLU A 132 4.46 18.13 -0.89
CA GLU A 132 4.66 19.56 -0.61
C GLU A 132 4.25 19.91 0.83
N GLU A 133 4.41 21.18 1.20
CA GLU A 133 4.16 21.68 2.55
C GLU A 133 2.74 21.37 3.03
N GLY A 134 2.60 20.92 4.28
CA GLY A 134 1.31 20.63 4.89
C GLY A 134 0.56 19.42 4.30
N SER A 135 1.09 18.77 3.27
CA SER A 135 0.50 17.55 2.73
C SER A 135 0.67 16.36 3.69
N ALA A 136 -0.20 15.37 3.54
CA ALA A 136 -0.21 14.16 4.34
C ALA A 136 -0.35 12.92 3.45
N PHE A 137 0.39 11.87 3.78
CA PHE A 137 0.37 10.61 3.07
C PHE A 137 0.29 9.46 4.07
N ILE A 138 -0.69 8.57 3.88
CA ILE A 138 -0.73 7.28 4.55
C ILE A 138 -0.67 6.20 3.48
N TYR A 139 0.21 5.22 3.70
CA TYR A 139 0.22 3.99 2.93
C TYR A 139 -0.05 2.82 3.86
N SER A 140 -0.70 1.77 3.34
CA SER A 140 -0.71 0.47 4.00
C SER A 140 -0.65 -0.69 3.03
N GLU A 141 0.18 -1.67 3.33
CA GLU A 141 0.28 -2.93 2.59
C GLU A 141 0.06 -4.10 3.55
N ILE A 142 -0.64 -5.14 3.09
CA ILE A 142 -0.72 -6.42 3.78
C ILE A 142 -0.20 -7.49 2.82
N LEU A 143 0.78 -8.26 3.26
CA LEU A 143 1.35 -9.37 2.52
C LEU A 143 1.05 -10.69 3.24
N ALA A 144 0.40 -11.60 2.53
CA ALA A 144 0.27 -12.99 2.96
C ALA A 144 1.51 -13.81 2.54
N ALA A 145 1.86 -14.84 3.31
CA ALA A 145 2.92 -15.79 2.99
C ALA A 145 2.63 -16.62 1.72
N GLY A 146 1.37 -16.65 1.29
CA GLY A 146 0.89 -17.32 0.10
C GLY A 146 -0.55 -17.76 0.26
N ARG A 147 -0.95 -18.83 -0.44
CA ARG A 147 -2.27 -19.45 -0.26
C ARG A 147 -2.27 -20.32 0.99
N VAL A 148 -2.25 -19.68 2.17
CA VAL A 148 -2.11 -20.34 3.49
C VAL A 148 -3.16 -21.43 3.69
N LYS A 149 -4.43 -21.17 3.35
CA LYS A 149 -5.52 -22.17 3.44
C LYS A 149 -5.35 -23.38 2.51
N SER A 150 -4.47 -23.29 1.51
CA SER A 150 -4.09 -24.37 0.61
C SER A 150 -2.71 -24.97 0.94
N GLY A 151 -2.09 -24.60 2.07
CA GLY A 151 -0.77 -25.08 2.48
C GLY A 151 0.41 -24.44 1.75
N GLU A 152 0.19 -23.39 0.94
CA GLU A 152 1.29 -22.62 0.34
C GLU A 152 1.74 -21.50 1.29
N ILE A 153 2.93 -21.70 1.86
CA ILE A 153 3.61 -20.76 2.75
C ILE A 153 5.00 -20.52 2.17
N PHE A 154 5.30 -19.26 1.84
CA PHE A 154 6.56 -18.79 1.26
C PHE A 154 7.04 -19.60 0.05
N ARG A 155 6.11 -20.01 -0.83
CA ARG A 155 6.41 -20.81 -2.04
C ARG A 155 6.65 -19.96 -3.29
N PHE A 156 6.58 -18.64 -3.20
CA PHE A 156 6.90 -17.75 -4.31
C PHE A 156 8.41 -17.74 -4.59
N ARG A 157 8.81 -17.34 -5.79
CA ARG A 157 10.23 -17.15 -6.12
C ARG A 157 10.76 -15.89 -5.48
N GLU A 158 10.08 -14.76 -5.67
CA GLU A 158 10.56 -13.44 -5.24
C GLU A 158 9.40 -12.49 -4.95
N TYR A 159 9.49 -11.72 -3.87
CA TYR A 159 8.65 -10.56 -3.61
C TYR A 159 9.53 -9.39 -3.19
N HIS A 160 9.42 -8.28 -3.91
CA HIS A 160 10.20 -7.08 -3.66
C HIS A 160 9.27 -5.87 -3.62
N SER A 161 9.17 -5.19 -2.47
CA SER A 161 8.45 -3.92 -2.31
C SER A 161 9.42 -2.82 -1.89
N GLY A 162 9.45 -1.73 -2.65
CA GLY A 162 10.23 -0.53 -2.36
C GLY A 162 9.32 0.68 -2.18
N ILE A 163 9.61 1.50 -1.16
CA ILE A 163 8.86 2.73 -0.89
C ILE A 163 9.84 3.88 -0.67
N LYS A 164 9.63 4.99 -1.37
CA LYS A 164 10.35 6.25 -1.14
C LYS A 164 9.38 7.39 -0.91
N ILE A 165 9.65 8.19 0.11
CA ILE A 165 8.80 9.33 0.44
C ILE A 165 9.69 10.56 0.53
N TYR A 166 9.30 11.57 -0.25
CA TYR A 166 9.98 12.85 -0.32
C TYR A 166 9.08 13.93 0.25
N TYR A 167 9.61 14.80 1.10
CA TYR A 167 8.90 15.99 1.60
C TYR A 167 9.75 17.23 1.33
N GLY A 168 9.21 18.22 0.62
CA GLY A 168 9.95 19.42 0.23
C GLY A 168 11.20 19.12 -0.63
N GLY A 169 11.16 18.03 -1.40
CA GLY A 169 12.29 17.56 -2.22
C GLY A 169 13.34 16.71 -1.48
N GLU A 170 13.28 16.62 -0.15
CA GLU A 170 14.17 15.76 0.64
C GLU A 170 13.61 14.33 0.76
N LEU A 171 14.44 13.30 0.57
CA LEU A 171 14.06 11.92 0.90
C LEU A 171 13.98 11.74 2.42
N ILE A 172 12.77 11.54 2.94
CA ILE A 172 12.52 11.44 4.39
C ILE A 172 12.33 10.00 4.87
N PHE A 173 11.95 9.09 3.97
CA PHE A 173 11.75 7.68 4.28
C PHE A 173 12.07 6.80 3.07
N LEU A 174 12.73 5.67 3.35
CA LEU A 174 13.06 4.63 2.39
C LEU A 174 12.80 3.28 3.05
N GLU A 175 12.03 2.43 2.38
CA GLU A 175 11.83 1.04 2.72
C GLU A 175 12.17 0.16 1.51
N ASN A 176 12.81 -0.97 1.78
CA ASN A 176 13.20 -1.93 0.76
C ASN A 176 13.03 -3.35 1.30
N GLN A 177 11.84 -3.92 1.13
CA GLN A 177 11.53 -5.29 1.55
C GLN A 177 11.81 -6.24 0.39
N PHE A 178 12.80 -7.12 0.57
CA PHE A 178 13.16 -8.15 -0.39
C PHE A 178 13.05 -9.53 0.25
N LEU A 179 12.10 -10.33 -0.25
CA LEU A 179 11.79 -11.68 0.22
C LEU A 179 12.11 -12.68 -0.89
N PHE A 180 13.09 -13.54 -0.62
CA PHE A 180 13.61 -14.56 -1.52
C PHE A 180 13.68 -15.91 -0.77
N PRO A 181 12.58 -16.69 -0.72
CA PRO A 181 12.46 -17.89 0.11
C PRO A 181 13.51 -18.96 -0.17
N LYS A 182 14.12 -18.96 -1.36
CA LYS A 182 15.17 -19.92 -1.74
C LYS A 182 16.42 -19.81 -0.86
N VAL A 183 16.72 -18.62 -0.31
CA VAL A 183 17.94 -18.38 0.48
C VAL A 183 17.66 -17.79 1.86
N GLN A 184 16.43 -17.32 2.12
CA GLN A 184 16.01 -16.75 3.39
C GLN A 184 15.02 -17.68 4.09
N ASN A 185 15.24 -17.96 5.37
CA ASN A 185 14.25 -18.65 6.21
C ASN A 185 13.17 -17.65 6.65
N LEU A 186 12.15 -17.44 5.82
CA LEU A 186 11.11 -16.44 6.08
C LEU A 186 10.21 -16.78 7.28
N GLU A 187 10.17 -18.03 7.71
CA GLU A 187 9.44 -18.45 8.93
C GLU A 187 10.24 -18.17 10.22
N GLY A 188 11.54 -17.90 10.10
CA GLY A 188 12.44 -17.72 11.24
C GLY A 188 12.43 -16.32 11.85
N ILE A 189 13.22 -16.18 12.93
CA ILE A 189 13.47 -14.93 13.65
C ILE A 189 13.96 -13.84 12.69
N GLY A 190 13.41 -12.62 12.84
CA GLY A 190 13.74 -11.47 12.00
C GLY A 190 12.97 -11.40 10.68
N PHE A 191 12.09 -12.37 10.40
CA PHE A 191 11.14 -12.34 9.27
C PHE A 191 9.70 -12.42 9.80
N PHE A 192 9.00 -13.53 9.54
CA PHE A 192 7.60 -13.69 9.92
C PHE A 192 7.42 -14.50 11.22
N GLU A 193 8.46 -15.13 11.77
CA GLU A 193 8.43 -15.77 13.10
C GLU A 193 7.24 -16.72 13.33
N GLY A 194 6.91 -17.54 12.33
CA GLY A 194 5.77 -18.46 12.34
C GLY A 194 4.41 -17.84 12.02
N PHE A 195 4.31 -16.51 11.88
CA PHE A 195 3.14 -15.84 11.34
C PHE A 195 3.06 -15.99 9.83
N THR A 196 1.85 -15.79 9.29
CA THR A 196 1.58 -15.97 7.86
C THR A 196 1.23 -14.68 7.14
N HIS A 197 1.06 -13.57 7.86
CA HIS A 197 0.71 -12.28 7.29
C HIS A 197 1.50 -11.16 7.96
N GLN A 198 1.90 -10.16 7.18
CA GLN A 198 2.51 -8.93 7.67
C GLN A 198 1.72 -7.74 7.14
N ALA A 199 1.28 -6.85 8.03
CA ALA A 199 0.85 -5.51 7.70
C ALA A 199 2.00 -4.53 7.87
N SER A 200 2.07 -3.53 7.01
CA SER A 200 2.97 -2.38 7.13
C SER A 200 2.17 -1.14 6.81
N MET A 201 2.19 -0.15 7.70
CA MET A 201 1.52 1.12 7.51
C MET A 201 2.45 2.25 7.93
N GLY A 202 2.54 3.28 7.09
CA GLY A 202 3.25 4.50 7.42
C GLY A 202 2.34 5.70 7.27
N PHE A 203 2.44 6.64 8.21
CA PHE A 203 1.77 7.94 8.13
C PHE A 203 2.79 9.05 8.16
N PHE A 204 2.74 9.92 7.17
CA PHE A 204 3.69 11.01 6.94
C PHE A 204 2.93 12.32 6.85
N CYS A 205 3.35 13.28 7.67
CA CYS A 205 2.83 14.64 7.66
C CYS A 205 3.82 15.56 8.41
N LYS A 206 3.59 16.87 8.35
CA LYS A 206 4.50 17.89 8.91
C LYS A 206 4.85 17.68 10.39
N GLN A 207 3.96 17.11 11.20
CA GLN A 207 4.23 16.87 12.60
C GLN A 207 3.48 15.64 13.13
N ILE A 208 4.22 14.77 13.81
CA ILE A 208 3.69 13.63 14.55
C ILE A 208 3.90 13.93 16.03
N SER A 209 2.83 13.95 16.82
CA SER A 209 2.91 14.18 18.26
C SER A 209 3.21 12.89 19.02
N ASP A 210 3.82 13.00 20.18
CA ASP A 210 4.12 11.83 21.02
C ASP A 210 2.85 11.23 21.62
N GLU A 211 1.85 12.06 21.91
CA GLU A 211 0.54 11.60 22.40
C GLU A 211 -0.17 10.70 21.39
N LEU A 212 -0.01 10.97 20.08
CA LEU A 212 -0.53 10.10 19.03
C LEU A 212 0.16 8.73 19.06
N ILE A 213 1.48 8.71 19.19
CA ILE A 213 2.27 7.47 19.24
C ILE A 213 1.90 6.67 20.49
N ASP A 214 1.78 7.30 21.65
CA ASP A 214 1.39 6.66 22.90
C ASP A 214 -0.02 6.06 22.79
N LYS A 215 -0.97 6.81 22.22
CA LYS A 215 -2.35 6.32 22.00
C LYS A 215 -2.37 5.09 21.08
N LEU A 216 -1.59 5.11 20.00
CA LEU A 216 -1.47 3.97 19.08
C LEU A 216 -0.80 2.79 19.77
N CYS A 217 0.24 3.02 20.58
CA CYS A 217 0.94 1.97 21.31
C CYS A 217 0.02 1.27 22.32
N VAL A 218 -0.75 2.04 23.11
CA VAL A 218 -1.75 1.48 24.06
C VAL A 218 -2.79 0.66 23.31
N MET A 219 -3.33 1.18 22.21
CA MET A 219 -4.32 0.46 21.40
C MET A 219 -3.75 -0.84 20.82
N LEU A 220 -2.53 -0.82 20.26
CA LEU A 220 -1.89 -2.00 19.67
C LEU A 220 -1.52 -3.05 20.73
N THR A 221 -1.12 -2.62 21.93
CA THR A 221 -0.80 -3.52 23.06
C THR A 221 -2.01 -4.34 23.52
N ALA A 222 -3.22 -3.79 23.35
CA ALA A 222 -4.47 -4.49 23.67
C ALA A 222 -4.90 -5.51 22.58
N MET A 223 -4.18 -5.60 21.46
CA MET A 223 -4.53 -6.51 20.36
C MET A 223 -3.96 -7.91 20.62
N GLU A 224 -4.86 -8.88 20.74
CA GLU A 224 -4.49 -10.29 20.80
C GLU A 224 -4.16 -10.86 19.41
N ASP A 225 -3.41 -11.97 19.41
CA ASP A 225 -3.03 -12.78 18.24
C ASP A 225 -2.20 -12.07 17.16
N VAL A 226 -1.54 -10.99 17.55
CA VAL A 226 -0.61 -10.23 16.70
C VAL A 226 0.67 -9.88 17.45
N GLN A 227 1.73 -9.64 16.69
CA GLN A 227 2.92 -8.95 17.19
C GLN A 227 3.09 -7.66 16.41
N PHE A 228 3.57 -6.59 17.04
CA PHE A 228 3.74 -5.32 16.35
C PHE A 228 5.03 -4.60 16.76
N GLY A 229 5.48 -3.71 15.88
CA GLY A 229 6.43 -2.66 16.18
C GLY A 229 5.87 -1.33 15.69
N LEU A 230 6.00 -0.28 16.49
CA LEU A 230 5.60 1.09 16.17
C LEU A 230 6.80 2.01 16.44
N SER A 231 7.15 2.87 15.49
CA SER A 231 8.27 3.79 15.66
C SER A 231 8.09 5.06 14.86
N LYS A 232 8.52 6.19 15.43
CA LYS A 232 8.69 7.44 14.68
C LYS A 232 9.85 7.30 13.71
N THR A 233 9.66 7.79 12.50
CA THR A 233 10.74 7.93 11.53
C THR A 233 11.63 9.13 11.90
N LYS A 234 12.78 9.25 11.24
CA LYS A 234 13.70 10.36 11.47
C LYS A 234 13.06 11.73 11.22
N LYS A 235 12.13 11.83 10.27
CA LYS A 235 11.46 13.06 9.86
C LYS A 235 10.03 12.79 9.43
N TYR A 236 9.09 13.60 9.92
CA TYR A 236 7.75 13.76 9.34
C TYR A 236 6.92 12.48 9.17
N GLY A 237 7.00 11.53 10.10
CA GLY A 237 6.14 10.35 10.05
C GLY A 237 6.42 9.28 11.10
N PHE A 238 5.59 8.25 11.12
CA PHE A 238 5.79 7.01 11.87
C PHE A 238 5.49 5.80 10.98
N VAL A 239 6.02 4.64 11.37
CA VAL A 239 5.71 3.35 10.75
C VAL A 239 5.26 2.36 11.81
N VAL A 240 4.24 1.58 11.48
CA VAL A 240 3.80 0.41 12.24
C VAL A 240 3.91 -0.82 11.35
N ARG A 241 4.45 -1.91 11.91
CA ARG A 241 4.45 -3.24 11.32
C ARG A 241 3.76 -4.21 12.25
N ILE A 242 2.93 -5.08 11.71
CA ILE A 242 2.12 -6.01 12.48
C ILE A 242 2.19 -7.39 11.83
N LEU A 243 2.64 -8.39 12.58
CA LEU A 243 2.56 -9.79 12.19
C LEU A 243 1.27 -10.40 12.73
N GLY A 244 0.62 -11.24 11.91
CA GLY A 244 -0.63 -11.91 12.27
C GLY A 244 -0.90 -13.11 11.37
N ASN A 245 -2.05 -13.76 11.58
CA ASN A 245 -2.43 -14.97 10.84
C ASN A 245 -3.69 -14.81 9.96
N SER A 246 -4.19 -13.59 9.83
CA SER A 246 -5.37 -13.29 9.02
C SER A 246 -5.28 -11.90 8.41
N SER A 247 -5.52 -11.81 7.10
CA SER A 247 -5.65 -10.52 6.41
C SER A 247 -6.80 -9.71 6.99
N ASP A 248 -7.96 -10.31 7.22
CA ASP A 248 -9.15 -9.62 7.78
C ASP A 248 -8.87 -8.98 9.15
N ARG A 249 -8.11 -9.70 10.00
CA ARG A 249 -7.71 -9.20 11.32
C ARG A 249 -6.78 -8.01 11.20
N LEU A 250 -5.77 -8.10 10.32
CA LEU A 250 -4.84 -7.01 10.08
C LEU A 250 -5.53 -5.79 9.46
N GLU A 251 -6.39 -5.98 8.45
CA GLU A 251 -7.21 -4.92 7.85
C GLU A 251 -8.05 -4.19 8.91
N SER A 252 -8.66 -4.94 9.83
CA SER A 252 -9.42 -4.37 10.94
C SER A 252 -8.57 -3.51 11.87
N ILE A 253 -7.36 -3.96 12.22
CA ILE A 253 -6.42 -3.19 13.07
C ILE A 253 -5.96 -1.92 12.33
N LEU A 254 -5.61 -2.02 11.05
CA LEU A 254 -5.21 -0.85 10.24
C LEU A 254 -6.35 0.17 10.12
N LYS A 255 -7.61 -0.28 10.05
CA LYS A 255 -8.79 0.59 10.09
C LYS A 255 -8.92 1.32 11.42
N LEU A 256 -8.63 0.66 12.55
CA LEU A 256 -8.62 1.30 13.87
C LEU A 256 -7.53 2.38 13.96
N ILE A 257 -6.33 2.11 13.41
CA ILE A 257 -5.26 3.12 13.33
C ILE A 257 -5.73 4.33 12.53
N ARG A 258 -6.34 4.12 11.35
CA ARG A 258 -6.89 5.21 10.52
C ARG A 258 -7.89 6.08 11.27
N ASN A 259 -8.82 5.47 12.00
CA ASN A 259 -9.82 6.19 12.80
C ASN A 259 -9.23 7.05 13.92
N ILE A 260 -7.99 6.76 14.37
CA ILE A 260 -7.28 7.58 15.35
C ILE A 260 -6.62 8.78 14.65
N LEU A 261 -6.23 8.64 13.39
CA LEU A 261 -5.53 9.67 12.62
C LEU A 261 -6.46 10.76 12.08
N TYR A 262 -7.67 10.40 11.65
CA TYR A 262 -8.63 11.35 11.07
C TYR A 262 -10.08 10.87 11.13
#